data_AF-A0A482T2F9-F1
#
_entry.id   AF-A0A482T2F9-F1
#
_cell.length_a   1.000
_cell.length_b   1.000
_cell.length_c   1.000
_cell.angle_alpha   90.00
_cell.angle_beta   90.00
_cell.angle_gamma   90.00
#
_symmetry.space_group_name_H-M   'P 1'
#
loop_
_entity.id
_entity.type
_entity.pdbx_description
1 polymer ?
#
loop_
_entity_poly.entity_id
_entity_poly.type
_entity_poly.pdbx_seq_one_letter_code
_entity_poly.pdbx_strand_id
1 'polypeptide(L)'
;MSLRSQWQPSDDLPQQIGGPPTLSMPEDWTLSTPWQRAQTESDRGGAVNDAERIVYLSDGDEMHRCLWALQGRTLVADCDCEGHKYNGGWCAHLASLWWQWVRGGIVVSHLDTGRQYPAPPAWLQLDDDPTDYDHLTPAELDAYLTCELGSVGVREYARLSGRSPGTIGNLLADAREKTGGRP
;
A
#
# COMPACT_ATOMS: atom_id res chain seq x y z
N MET A 1 -28.12 -10.64 1.84
CA MET A 1 -28.16 -9.17 1.62
C MET A 1 -26.71 -8.72 1.54
N SER A 2 -26.24 -8.36 0.34
CA SER A 2 -24.84 -8.00 0.08
C SER A 2 -24.71 -6.48 0.19
N LEU A 3 -24.01 -5.99 1.23
CA LEU A 3 -23.62 -4.58 1.31
C LEU A 3 -22.49 -4.37 0.31
N ARG A 4 -22.80 -3.80 -0.85
CA ARG A 4 -21.78 -3.25 -1.75
C ARG A 4 -21.30 -1.96 -1.09
N SER A 5 -20.07 -1.97 -0.56
CA SER A 5 -19.40 -0.74 -0.17
C SER A 5 -19.21 0.08 -1.45
N GLN A 6 -19.97 1.17 -1.58
CA GLN A 6 -19.75 2.16 -2.62
C GLN A 6 -18.55 3.00 -2.17
N TRP A 7 -17.40 2.69 -2.74
CA TRP A 7 -16.24 3.58 -2.68
C TRP A 7 -16.65 4.96 -3.22
N GLN A 8 -16.33 6.01 -2.47
CA GLN A 8 -16.46 7.40 -2.89
C GLN A 8 -15.07 8.05 -2.85
N PRO A 9 -14.68 8.84 -3.86
CA PRO A 9 -13.52 9.71 -3.78
C PRO A 9 -13.69 10.68 -2.61
N SER A 10 -12.64 10.85 -1.80
CA SER A 10 -12.64 11.83 -0.72
C SER A 10 -12.25 13.20 -1.28
N ASP A 11 -13.23 14.07 -1.51
CA ASP A 11 -13.03 15.45 -2.00
C ASP A 11 -12.93 16.50 -0.87
N ASP A 12 -12.93 16.08 0.41
CA ASP A 12 -12.99 16.98 1.56
C ASP A 12 -11.77 16.84 2.48
N LEU A 13 -10.58 17.36 2.11
CA LEU A 13 -9.49 17.57 3.08
C LEU A 13 -8.70 18.86 2.81
N PRO A 14 -8.82 19.90 3.67
CA PRO A 14 -7.83 20.96 3.75
C PRO A 14 -6.56 20.45 4.46
N GLN A 15 -5.38 20.72 3.88
CA GLN A 15 -4.04 20.25 4.29
C GLN A 15 -3.77 18.77 4.03
N GLN A 16 -3.71 18.42 2.75
CA GLN A 16 -3.12 17.18 2.25
C GLN A 16 -1.61 17.21 2.56
N ILE A 17 -1.13 16.26 3.37
CA ILE A 17 0.30 15.93 3.39
C ILE A 17 0.66 15.50 1.96
N GLY A 18 1.78 16.02 1.43
CA GLY A 18 2.10 16.04 0.00
C GLY A 18 1.97 14.69 -0.72
N GLY A 19 1.68 14.74 -2.02
CA GLY A 19 1.65 13.56 -2.90
C GLY A 19 2.98 12.79 -2.90
N PRO A 20 2.97 11.50 -3.29
CA PRO A 20 3.78 10.53 -2.57
C PRO A 20 5.25 10.53 -3.02
N PRO A 21 6.23 10.63 -2.11
CA PRO A 21 7.54 10.06 -2.37
C PRO A 21 7.44 8.53 -2.37
N THR A 22 8.08 7.88 -3.35
CA THR A 22 8.28 6.42 -3.36
C THR A 22 9.23 6.02 -2.23
N LEU A 23 8.97 4.90 -1.57
CA LEU A 23 9.65 4.52 -0.32
C LEU A 23 10.79 3.53 -0.55
N SER A 24 11.99 3.98 -0.90
CA SER A 24 13.13 3.07 -1.02
C SER A 24 13.62 2.50 0.32
N MET A 25 14.05 1.25 0.37
CA MET A 25 14.74 0.69 1.55
C MET A 25 16.16 1.28 1.67
N PRO A 26 16.60 1.81 2.83
CA PRO A 26 17.94 2.36 3.00
C PRO A 26 19.02 1.27 3.00
N GLU A 27 20.29 1.59 2.73
CA GLU A 27 21.41 0.66 3.00
C GLU A 27 21.59 0.45 4.53
N ASP A 28 21.98 -0.76 4.96
CA ASP A 28 22.15 -1.16 6.38
C ASP A 28 20.96 -0.87 7.33
N TRP A 29 19.75 -0.73 6.75
CA TRP A 29 18.57 -0.25 7.47
C TRP A 29 18.20 -1.08 8.70
N THR A 30 18.42 -2.40 8.67
CA THR A 30 18.10 -3.29 9.80
C THR A 30 18.85 -2.96 11.10
N LEU A 31 19.97 -2.24 11.00
CA LEU A 31 20.78 -1.82 12.15
C LEU A 31 20.48 -0.39 12.62
N SER A 32 19.64 0.36 11.90
CA SER A 32 19.40 1.77 12.21
C SER A 32 18.44 1.96 13.40
N THR A 33 18.59 3.09 14.10
CA THR A 33 17.77 3.43 15.27
C THR A 33 16.26 3.36 14.99
N PRO A 34 15.72 3.90 13.88
CA PRO A 34 14.30 3.72 13.53
C PRO A 34 13.82 2.26 13.56
N TRP A 35 14.62 1.34 13.02
CA TRP A 35 14.25 -0.07 12.90
C TRP A 35 14.43 -0.86 14.19
N GLN A 36 15.40 -0.48 15.02
CA GLN A 36 15.51 -1.01 16.37
C GLN A 36 14.26 -0.66 17.18
N ARG A 37 13.88 0.63 17.18
CA ARG A 37 12.68 1.14 17.87
C ARG A 37 11.41 0.45 17.41
N ALA A 38 11.22 0.29 16.10
CA ALA A 38 10.07 -0.41 15.52
C ALA A 38 9.91 -1.87 15.98
N GLN A 39 11.02 -2.54 16.32
CA GLN A 39 11.02 -3.92 16.79
C GLN A 39 10.82 -4.06 18.30
N THR A 40 11.24 -3.06 19.07
CA THR A 40 11.22 -3.09 20.55
C THR A 40 10.02 -2.39 21.16
N GLU A 41 9.50 -1.34 20.53
CA GLU A 41 8.41 -0.54 21.06
C GLU A 41 7.04 -1.10 20.65
N SER A 42 6.06 -0.96 21.54
CA SER A 42 4.67 -1.27 21.21
C SER A 42 4.01 -0.09 20.53
N ASP A 43 3.36 -0.31 19.38
CA ASP A 43 2.48 0.68 18.76
C ASP A 43 1.04 0.55 19.31
N ARG A 44 0.47 1.65 19.79
CA ARG A 44 -0.91 1.76 20.28
C ARG A 44 -1.83 2.53 19.34
N GLY A 45 -1.35 2.85 18.16
CA GLY A 45 -2.06 3.55 17.12
C GLY A 45 -3.18 2.74 16.45
N GLY A 46 -3.70 3.25 15.35
CA GLY A 46 -4.85 2.66 14.66
C GLY A 46 -5.13 3.31 13.30
N ALA A 47 -5.98 2.65 12.51
CA ALA A 47 -6.42 3.18 11.22
C ALA A 47 -7.32 4.41 11.41
N VAL A 48 -7.06 5.47 10.65
CA VAL A 48 -7.92 6.65 10.55
C VAL A 48 -8.89 6.48 9.39
N ASN A 49 -8.37 6.06 8.24
CA ASN A 49 -9.12 5.74 7.03
C ASN A 49 -8.33 4.69 6.22
N ASP A 50 -8.67 4.49 4.95
CA ASP A 50 -8.00 3.51 4.07
C ASP A 50 -6.53 3.84 3.80
N ALA A 51 -6.14 5.11 3.89
CA ALA A 51 -4.80 5.58 3.55
C ALA A 51 -3.96 5.93 4.79
N GLU A 52 -4.58 6.38 5.86
CA GLU A 52 -3.87 7.02 6.97
C GLU A 52 -4.05 6.26 8.29
N ARG A 53 -3.00 6.33 9.11
CA ARG A 53 -2.91 5.66 10.40
C ARG A 53 -2.28 6.58 11.42
N ILE A 54 -2.75 6.50 12.66
CA ILE A 54 -2.02 7.02 13.81
C ILE A 54 -1.02 5.96 14.23
N VAL A 55 0.21 6.38 14.53
CA VAL A 55 1.24 5.55 15.17
C VAL A 55 1.60 6.20 16.50
N TYR A 56 1.63 5.40 17.56
CA TYR A 56 2.01 5.85 18.91
C TYR A 56 2.91 4.79 19.57
N LEU A 57 4.22 5.02 19.50
CA LEU A 57 5.24 4.11 20.02
C LEU A 57 5.48 4.35 21.52
N SER A 58 5.75 3.27 22.28
CA SER A 58 5.78 3.29 23.74
C SER A 58 6.84 4.19 24.38
N ASP A 59 7.97 4.44 23.70
CA ASP A 59 9.05 5.29 24.21
C ASP A 59 9.01 6.69 23.57
N GLY A 60 7.95 7.00 22.81
CA GLY A 60 7.65 8.33 22.30
C GLY A 60 6.58 9.03 23.13
N ASP A 61 6.68 10.35 23.22
CA ASP A 61 5.69 11.20 23.91
C ASP A 61 4.62 11.77 22.96
N GLU A 62 4.79 11.59 21.65
CA GLU A 62 3.91 12.14 20.61
C GLU A 62 3.31 11.03 19.73
N MET A 63 2.07 11.24 19.30
CA MET A 63 1.41 10.42 18.28
C MET A 63 1.58 11.08 16.92
N HIS A 64 1.82 10.27 15.89
CA HIS A 64 2.11 10.77 14.54
C HIS A 64 1.10 10.24 13.53
N ARG A 65 0.63 11.12 12.64
CA ARG A 65 -0.23 10.72 11.52
C ARG A 65 0.66 10.30 10.34
N CYS A 66 0.41 9.10 9.85
CA CYS A 66 1.18 8.48 8.79
C CYS A 66 0.28 8.12 7.61
N LEU A 67 0.69 8.49 6.40
CA LEU A 67 0.21 7.90 5.16
C LEU A 67 0.82 6.50 5.04
N TRP A 68 -0.01 5.49 4.75
CA TRP A 68 0.39 4.10 4.63
C TRP A 68 -0.63 3.30 3.80
N ALA A 69 -0.47 3.32 2.47
CA ALA A 69 -1.38 2.67 1.53
C ALA A 69 -0.66 2.12 0.30
N LEU A 70 -1.31 1.24 -0.44
CA LEU A 70 -0.85 0.81 -1.75
C LEU A 70 -1.46 1.69 -2.85
N GLN A 71 -0.64 2.11 -3.82
CA GLN A 71 -1.08 2.81 -5.03
C GLN A 71 -0.22 2.33 -6.21
N GLY A 72 -0.83 2.07 -7.36
CA GLY A 72 -0.18 1.43 -8.49
C GLY A 72 0.45 0.09 -8.07
N ARG A 73 1.78 -0.01 -8.17
CA ARG A 73 2.55 -1.19 -7.75
C ARG A 73 3.41 -0.96 -6.50
N THR A 74 3.29 0.22 -5.88
CA THR A 74 4.16 0.65 -4.79
C THR A 74 3.40 0.91 -3.49
N LEU A 75 4.16 1.14 -2.43
CA LEU A 75 3.69 1.61 -1.13
C LEU A 75 3.88 3.14 -1.07
N VAL A 76 2.79 3.86 -0.90
CA VAL A 76 2.83 5.29 -0.59
C VAL A 76 2.89 5.47 0.92
N ALA A 77 3.93 6.17 1.38
CA ALA A 77 4.18 6.36 2.80
C ALA A 77 4.76 7.74 3.10
N ASP A 78 4.22 8.38 4.14
CA ASP A 78 4.70 9.65 4.67
C ASP A 78 4.40 9.70 6.17
N CYS A 79 5.18 10.44 6.94
CA CYS A 79 4.98 10.66 8.36
C CYS A 79 5.31 12.11 8.72
N ASP A 80 4.42 12.74 9.48
CA ASP A 80 4.57 14.13 9.93
C ASP A 80 5.73 14.36 10.93
N CYS A 81 6.39 13.31 11.39
CA CYS A 81 7.53 13.42 12.30
C CYS A 81 8.80 13.92 11.61
N GLU A 82 9.63 14.67 12.33
CA GLU A 82 10.92 15.15 11.82
C GLU A 82 11.86 14.00 11.40
N GLY A 83 11.76 12.85 12.08
CA GLY A 83 12.56 11.67 11.75
C GLY A 83 12.36 11.14 10.32
N HIS A 84 11.24 11.44 9.66
CA HIS A 84 10.97 11.01 8.28
C HIS A 84 11.95 11.69 7.31
N LYS A 85 12.22 12.99 7.51
CA LYS A 85 13.14 13.79 6.68
C LYS A 85 14.60 13.36 6.84
N TYR A 86 15.00 13.02 8.07
CA TYR A 86 16.41 12.70 8.37
C TYR A 86 16.82 11.26 8.05
N ASN A 87 15.87 10.33 7.91
CA ASN A 87 16.16 8.90 7.72
C ASN A 87 15.78 8.39 6.32
N GLY A 88 15.84 9.25 5.29
CA GLY A 88 15.56 8.85 3.91
C GLY A 88 14.18 8.23 3.71
N GLY A 89 13.17 8.78 4.40
CA GLY A 89 11.80 8.27 4.36
C GLY A 89 11.45 7.28 5.48
N TRP A 90 12.42 6.65 6.16
CA TRP A 90 12.16 5.62 7.17
C TRP A 90 12.35 6.08 8.60
N CYS A 91 11.33 6.74 9.16
CA CYS A 91 11.26 6.98 10.60
C CYS A 91 10.82 5.72 11.38
N ALA A 92 10.90 5.76 12.71
CA ALA A 92 10.47 4.65 13.56
C ALA A 92 8.99 4.30 13.38
N HIS A 93 8.15 5.28 13.02
CA HIS A 93 6.72 5.07 12.81
C HIS A 93 6.44 4.25 11.53
N LEU A 94 7.02 4.63 10.40
CA LEU A 94 6.88 3.88 9.15
C LEU A 94 7.55 2.50 9.25
N ALA A 95 8.71 2.41 9.91
CA ALA A 95 9.35 1.13 10.22
C ALA A 95 8.44 0.22 11.08
N SER A 96 7.73 0.78 12.07
CA SER A 96 6.76 0.03 12.87
C SER A 96 5.58 -0.46 12.05
N LEU A 97 5.02 0.38 11.15
CA LEU A 97 3.94 -0.03 10.25
C LEU A 97 4.38 -1.15 9.31
N TRP A 98 5.58 -1.07 8.74
CA TRP A 98 6.16 -2.17 7.97
C TRP A 98 6.25 -3.45 8.79
N TRP A 99 6.82 -3.36 10.00
CA TRP A 99 7.00 -4.51 10.89
C TRP A 99 5.68 -5.14 11.33
N GLN A 100 4.63 -4.35 11.51
CA GLN A 100 3.30 -4.85 11.78
C GLN A 100 2.70 -5.53 10.55
N TRP A 101 2.86 -4.96 9.36
CA TRP A 101 2.28 -5.50 8.13
C TRP A 101 2.89 -6.84 7.73
N VAL A 102 4.23 -6.95 7.76
CA VAL A 102 4.93 -8.23 7.45
C VAL A 102 4.60 -9.34 8.44
N ARG A 103 4.17 -8.99 9.67
CA ARG A 103 3.74 -9.95 10.70
C ARG A 103 2.23 -10.18 10.72
N GLY A 104 1.46 -9.59 9.80
CA GLY A 104 0.01 -9.71 9.75
C GLY A 104 -0.73 -8.99 10.88
N GLY A 105 -0.08 -8.03 11.54
CA GLY A 105 -0.67 -7.21 12.59
C GLY A 105 -1.57 -6.09 12.08
N ILE A 106 -1.41 -5.69 10.81
CA ILE A 106 -2.25 -4.69 10.15
C ILE A 106 -2.63 -5.15 8.73
N VAL A 107 -3.73 -4.59 8.23
CA VAL A 107 -4.20 -4.74 6.85
C VAL A 107 -4.00 -3.40 6.14
N VAL A 108 -3.45 -3.45 4.93
CA VAL A 108 -3.17 -2.27 4.09
C VAL A 108 -4.13 -2.24 2.90
N SER A 109 -4.79 -1.10 2.69
CA SER A 109 -5.70 -0.90 1.55
C SER A 109 -4.91 -0.44 0.31
N HIS A 110 -5.39 -0.86 -0.86
CA HIS A 110 -4.94 -0.37 -2.15
C HIS A 110 -5.93 0.66 -2.67
N LEU A 111 -5.47 1.89 -2.87
CA LEU A 111 -6.34 3.04 -3.12
C LEU A 111 -7.03 2.97 -4.48
N ASP A 112 -6.33 2.50 -5.51
CA ASP A 112 -6.90 2.40 -6.87
C ASP A 112 -7.89 1.24 -7.03
N THR A 113 -7.66 0.12 -6.34
CA THR A 113 -8.43 -1.11 -6.54
C THR A 113 -9.47 -1.37 -5.44
N GLY A 114 -9.31 -0.70 -4.29
CA GLY A 114 -10.08 -0.95 -3.06
C GLY A 114 -9.74 -2.28 -2.39
N ARG A 115 -8.73 -3.01 -2.87
CA ARG A 115 -8.37 -4.33 -2.33
C ARG A 115 -7.54 -4.19 -1.06
N GLN A 116 -7.75 -5.12 -0.13
CA GLN A 116 -7.06 -5.14 1.16
C GLN A 116 -6.04 -6.27 1.22
N TYR A 117 -4.88 -5.97 1.81
CA TYR A 117 -3.71 -6.85 1.86
C TYR A 117 -3.26 -7.06 3.31
N PRO A 118 -3.47 -8.27 3.89
CA PRO A 118 -3.05 -8.59 5.25
C PRO A 118 -1.53 -8.82 5.38
N ALA A 119 -0.81 -8.90 4.27
CA ALA A 119 0.65 -8.97 4.18
C ALA A 119 1.10 -8.30 2.87
N PRO A 120 2.38 -7.88 2.76
CA PRO A 120 2.90 -7.33 1.52
C PRO A 120 2.68 -8.27 0.33
N PRO A 121 2.06 -7.81 -0.75
CA PRO A 121 1.84 -8.65 -1.93
C PRO A 121 3.16 -8.93 -2.65
N ALA A 122 3.26 -10.09 -3.30
CA ALA A 122 4.47 -10.50 -4.01
C ALA A 122 4.85 -9.57 -5.19
N TRP A 123 3.88 -8.81 -5.71
CA TRP A 123 4.12 -7.84 -6.78
C TRP A 123 4.68 -6.51 -6.27
N LEU A 124 4.65 -6.22 -4.97
CA LEU A 124 5.06 -4.93 -4.41
C LEU A 124 6.49 -4.58 -4.82
N GLN A 125 6.68 -3.38 -5.35
CA GLN A 125 7.99 -2.77 -5.61
C GLN A 125 7.98 -1.39 -4.97
N LEU A 126 8.89 -1.13 -4.03
CA LEU A 126 8.83 0.09 -3.23
C LEU A 126 9.37 1.33 -3.96
N ASP A 127 10.19 1.09 -4.99
CA ASP A 127 10.87 2.15 -5.75
C ASP A 127 10.06 2.61 -6.98
N ASP A 128 8.96 1.92 -7.31
CA ASP A 128 8.12 2.23 -8.47
C ASP A 128 7.31 3.51 -8.25
N ASP A 129 7.09 4.29 -9.32
CA ASP A 129 6.25 5.49 -9.28
C ASP A 129 4.78 5.11 -9.04
N PRO A 130 4.10 5.69 -8.02
CA PRO A 130 2.71 5.35 -7.71
C PRO A 130 1.73 5.68 -8.85
N THR A 131 2.10 6.57 -9.78
CA THR A 131 1.25 7.04 -10.88
C THR A 131 1.48 6.29 -12.19
N ASP A 132 2.44 5.36 -12.25
CA ASP A 132 2.78 4.62 -13.48
C ASP A 132 1.59 3.85 -14.06
N TYR A 133 0.60 3.51 -13.23
CA TYR A 133 -0.57 2.71 -13.61
C TYR A 133 -1.89 3.49 -13.64
N ASP A 134 -1.89 4.82 -13.52
CA ASP A 134 -3.10 5.66 -13.51
C ASP A 134 -3.94 5.55 -14.80
N HIS A 135 -3.33 5.06 -15.87
CA HIS A 135 -3.96 4.83 -17.17
C HIS A 135 -4.78 3.52 -17.24
N LEU A 136 -4.70 2.67 -16.21
CA LEU A 136 -5.53 1.47 -16.05
C LEU A 136 -6.78 1.77 -15.23
N THR A 137 -7.90 1.13 -15.57
CA THR A 137 -9.08 1.14 -14.70
C THR A 137 -8.82 0.31 -13.43
N PRO A 138 -9.55 0.56 -12.32
CA PRO A 138 -9.44 -0.25 -11.10
C PRO A 138 -9.52 -1.76 -11.32
N ALA A 139 -10.40 -2.22 -12.22
CA ALA A 139 -10.57 -3.64 -12.50
C ALA A 139 -9.44 -4.21 -13.36
N GLU A 140 -8.91 -3.44 -14.29
CA GLU A 140 -7.72 -3.81 -15.09
C GLU A 140 -6.49 -3.90 -14.20
N LEU A 141 -6.26 -2.90 -13.35
CA LEU A 141 -5.14 -2.88 -12.41
C LEU A 141 -5.20 -4.05 -11.41
N ASP A 142 -6.35 -4.29 -10.79
CA ASP A 142 -6.51 -5.42 -9.85
C ASP A 142 -6.25 -6.77 -10.52
N ALA A 143 -6.72 -6.96 -11.76
CA ALA A 143 -6.43 -8.16 -12.54
C ALA A 143 -4.94 -8.27 -12.91
N TYR A 144 -4.33 -7.17 -13.36
CA TYR A 144 -2.93 -7.11 -13.77
C TYR A 144 -1.99 -7.41 -12.61
N LEU A 145 -2.13 -6.70 -11.49
CA LEU A 145 -1.34 -6.92 -10.27
C LEU A 145 -1.51 -8.36 -9.76
N THR A 146 -2.74 -8.90 -9.77
CA THR A 146 -3.01 -10.21 -9.19
C THR A 146 -2.54 -11.37 -10.06
N CYS A 147 -2.75 -11.28 -11.39
CA CYS A 147 -2.53 -12.40 -12.31
C CYS A 147 -1.25 -12.29 -13.13
N GLU A 148 -0.83 -11.08 -13.52
CA GLU A 148 0.38 -10.88 -14.34
C GLU A 148 1.61 -10.75 -13.45
N LEU A 149 1.56 -9.83 -12.47
CA LEU A 149 2.67 -9.53 -11.59
C LEU A 149 2.67 -10.38 -10.32
N GLY A 150 1.49 -10.86 -9.92
CA GLY A 150 1.29 -11.80 -8.83
C GLY A 150 1.40 -13.25 -9.28
N SER A 151 0.98 -14.16 -8.41
CA SER A 151 1.08 -15.60 -8.63
C SER A 151 -0.26 -16.30 -8.86
N VAL A 152 -1.36 -15.55 -9.00
CA VAL A 152 -2.72 -16.12 -9.03
C VAL A 152 -3.15 -16.37 -10.46
N GLY A 153 -3.55 -17.60 -10.79
CA GLY A 153 -4.02 -17.91 -12.14
C GLY A 153 -5.38 -17.28 -12.46
N VAL A 154 -5.64 -16.94 -13.74
CA VAL A 154 -6.89 -16.32 -14.23
C VAL A 154 -8.16 -17.02 -13.71
N ARG A 155 -8.22 -18.35 -13.77
CA ARG A 155 -9.40 -19.12 -13.31
C ARG A 155 -9.56 -19.08 -11.80
N GLU A 156 -8.46 -19.03 -11.08
CA GLU A 156 -8.48 -18.92 -9.62
C GLU A 156 -8.94 -17.53 -9.20
N TYR A 157 -8.36 -16.50 -9.80
CA TYR A 157 -8.74 -15.13 -9.53
C TYR A 157 -10.19 -14.83 -9.95
N ALA A 158 -10.67 -15.41 -11.06
CA ALA A 158 -12.08 -15.36 -11.43
C ALA A 158 -13.00 -15.89 -10.32
N ARG A 159 -12.64 -17.03 -9.69
CA ARG A 159 -13.40 -17.58 -8.54
C ARG A 159 -13.35 -16.64 -7.33
N LEU A 160 -12.18 -16.09 -7.02
CA LEU A 160 -11.99 -15.21 -5.85
C LEU A 160 -12.75 -13.88 -6.01
N SER A 161 -12.75 -13.31 -7.22
CA SER A 161 -13.38 -12.02 -7.52
C SER A 161 -14.87 -12.12 -7.89
N GLY A 162 -15.40 -13.33 -8.09
CA GLY A 162 -16.77 -13.55 -8.57
C GLY A 162 -16.98 -13.15 -10.03
N ARG A 163 -15.92 -12.89 -10.80
CA ARG A 163 -15.96 -12.56 -12.23
C ARG A 163 -15.84 -13.82 -13.08
N SER A 164 -16.29 -13.76 -14.33
CA SER A 164 -16.07 -14.88 -15.26
C SER A 164 -14.60 -14.94 -15.70
N PRO A 165 -14.03 -16.13 -16.00
CA PRO A 165 -12.67 -16.21 -16.53
C PRO A 165 -12.47 -15.42 -17.83
N GLY A 166 -13.50 -15.32 -18.68
CA GLY A 166 -13.45 -14.49 -19.89
C GLY A 166 -13.36 -13.00 -19.58
N THR A 167 -14.07 -12.53 -18.54
CA THR A 167 -13.96 -11.15 -18.06
C THR A 167 -12.55 -10.83 -17.59
N ILE A 168 -11.94 -11.71 -16.79
CA ILE A 168 -10.54 -11.53 -16.35
C ILE A 168 -9.59 -11.54 -17.54
N GLY A 169 -9.80 -12.43 -18.51
CA GLY A 169 -9.00 -12.48 -19.74
C GLY A 169 -9.04 -11.18 -20.53
N ASN A 170 -10.22 -10.57 -20.68
CA ASN A 170 -10.37 -9.29 -21.37
C ASN A 170 -9.65 -8.15 -20.61
N LEU A 171 -9.85 -8.07 -19.28
CA LEU A 171 -9.17 -7.07 -18.45
C LEU A 171 -7.65 -7.15 -18.57
N LEU A 172 -7.09 -8.36 -18.63
CA LEU A 172 -5.65 -8.56 -18.81
C LEU A 172 -5.17 -8.21 -20.22
N ALA A 173 -5.97 -8.49 -21.25
CA ALA A 173 -5.64 -8.11 -22.61
C ALA A 173 -5.55 -6.57 -22.73
N ASP A 174 -6.57 -5.88 -22.23
CA ASP A 174 -6.64 -4.41 -22.25
C ASP A 174 -5.51 -3.80 -21.41
N ALA A 175 -5.24 -4.34 -20.22
CA ALA A 175 -4.15 -3.88 -19.37
C ALA A 175 -2.78 -4.02 -20.06
N ARG A 176 -2.49 -5.16 -20.69
CA ARG A 176 -1.20 -5.40 -21.38
C ARG A 176 -1.01 -4.49 -22.58
N GLU A 177 -2.08 -4.22 -23.34
CA GLU A 177 -2.03 -3.26 -24.44
C GLU A 177 -1.65 -1.86 -23.93
N LYS A 178 -2.29 -1.44 -22.84
CA LYS A 178 -2.11 -0.13 -22.21
C LYS A 178 -0.72 0.05 -21.57
N THR A 179 -0.19 -0.97 -20.90
CA THR A 179 1.16 -0.93 -20.31
C THR A 179 2.28 -1.13 -21.35
N GLY A 180 1.93 -1.33 -22.63
CA GLY A 180 2.90 -1.59 -23.70
C GLY A 180 3.68 -2.89 -23.49
N GLY A 181 3.10 -3.85 -22.77
CA GLY A 181 3.73 -5.14 -22.45
C GLY A 181 4.94 -5.06 -21.51
N ARG A 182 5.14 -3.94 -20.80
CA ARG A 182 6.18 -3.86 -19.77
C ARG A 182 5.66 -4.45 -18.45
N PRO A 183 6.40 -5.39 -17.82
CA PRO A 183 6.07 -5.86 -16.48
C PRO A 183 6.23 -4.74 -15.46
#